data_AF-J0P4V5-F1
#
_entry.id   AF-J0P4V5-F1
#
_cell.length_a   1.000
_cell.length_b   1.000
_cell.length_c   1.000
_cell.angle_alpha   90.00
_cell.angle_beta   90.00
_cell.angle_gamma   90.00
#
_symmetry.space_group_name_H-M   'P 1'
#
loop_
_entity.id
_entity.type
_entity.pdbx_description
1 polymer ?
#
loop_
_entity_poly.entity_id
_entity_poly.type
_entity_poly.pdbx_seq_one_letter_code
_entity_poly.pdbx_strand_id
1 'polypeptide(L)'
;MQQQTKKWGAALLLGGLPLLWVLYLLWQPLDWQAEQSMQVPAMGPKLSFGEHAYWYLWINIGTLLFPFVLSFDKKVHFYKKWRFLLPGLLMVGGFFLAWDVFFTQMGVWDFNPRYFTYSFLGLPLGEWLFFVSVPYACVFIHECLLAYIPKDVLAPIERPLSWLLVLAFYTIGFWGLWMSYTAWTFLLAGSFLLWQLLFVPNHYRSRFYLAYLISIFPFLLVNGILTGGFNQEPVVLYNNSQQLQNLLGFRCGSIPYDDFVYGFLLLFLNVAFFEYFKKKAKKQ
;
A
#
# COMPACT_ATOMS: atom_id res chain seq x y z
N MET A 1 -9.14 15.91 25.23
CA MET A 1 -10.03 15.17 24.29
C MET A 1 -10.65 16.07 23.22
N GLN A 2 -11.29 17.19 23.57
CA GLN A 2 -11.96 18.10 22.61
C GLN A 2 -11.08 18.67 21.47
N GLN A 3 -9.79 18.91 21.74
CA GLN A 3 -8.87 19.45 20.73
C GLN A 3 -8.40 18.40 19.72
N GLN A 4 -8.52 17.11 20.07
CA GLN A 4 -8.13 15.99 19.23
C GLN A 4 -9.29 15.57 18.33
N THR A 5 -10.52 15.58 18.83
CA THR A 5 -11.74 15.36 18.03
C THR A 5 -11.97 16.44 16.97
N LYS A 6 -11.64 17.71 17.26
CA LYS A 6 -11.68 18.79 16.25
C LYS A 6 -10.70 18.57 15.08
N LYS A 7 -9.55 17.93 15.32
CA LYS A 7 -8.56 17.62 14.27
C LYS A 7 -8.99 16.46 13.36
N TRP A 8 -9.72 15.48 13.89
CA TRP A 8 -10.32 14.40 13.10
C TRP A 8 -11.48 14.90 12.24
N GLY A 9 -12.32 15.79 12.77
CA GLY A 9 -13.43 16.41 12.02
C GLY A 9 -12.94 17.24 10.83
N ALA A 10 -11.89 18.04 11.00
CA ALA A 10 -11.32 18.83 9.90
C ALA A 10 -10.68 17.96 8.80
N ALA A 11 -10.07 16.81 9.16
CA ALA A 11 -9.52 15.87 8.18
C ALA A 11 -10.60 15.15 7.36
N LEU A 12 -11.71 14.77 8.00
CA LEU A 12 -12.89 14.20 7.33
C LEU A 12 -13.62 15.24 6.46
N LEU A 13 -13.65 16.50 6.86
CA LEU A 13 -14.33 17.58 6.13
C LEU A 13 -13.51 18.11 4.94
N LEU A 14 -12.18 18.15 5.05
CA LEU A 14 -11.31 18.63 3.97
C LEU A 14 -10.99 17.55 2.92
N GLY A 15 -11.12 16.27 3.26
CA GLY A 15 -10.89 15.16 2.34
C GLY A 15 -12.14 14.32 1.98
N GLY A 16 -13.17 14.24 2.82
CA GLY A 16 -14.25 13.27 2.63
C GLY A 16 -15.40 13.76 1.73
N LEU A 17 -15.89 14.97 1.94
CA LEU A 17 -17.13 15.45 1.30
C LEU A 17 -17.00 15.83 -0.19
N PRO A 18 -15.92 16.50 -0.65
CA PRO A 18 -15.72 16.76 -2.08
C PRO A 18 -15.45 15.48 -2.88
N LEU A 19 -14.81 14.49 -2.26
CA LEU A 19 -14.48 13.19 -2.85
C LEU A 19 -15.71 12.28 -2.96
N LEU A 20 -16.62 12.29 -1.97
CA LEU A 20 -17.93 11.62 -2.07
C LEU A 20 -18.86 12.25 -3.13
N TRP A 21 -18.77 13.56 -3.37
CA TRP A 21 -19.53 14.25 -4.41
C TRP A 21 -19.00 13.95 -5.83
N VAL A 22 -17.69 13.74 -5.97
CA VAL A 22 -17.06 13.30 -7.23
C VAL A 22 -17.31 11.80 -7.50
N LEU A 23 -17.39 10.96 -6.45
CA LEU A 23 -17.79 9.55 -6.55
C LEU A 23 -19.17 9.34 -7.14
N TYR A 24 -20.12 10.22 -6.84
CA TYR A 24 -21.48 10.13 -7.34
C TYR A 24 -21.61 10.53 -8.82
N LEU A 25 -20.77 11.45 -9.32
CA LEU A 25 -20.93 12.06 -10.64
C LEU A 25 -20.20 11.33 -11.79
N LEU A 26 -19.25 10.46 -11.50
CA LEU A 26 -18.39 9.79 -12.52
C LEU A 26 -18.61 8.25 -12.60
N TRP A 27 -19.74 7.78 -12.07
CA TRP A 27 -20.03 6.39 -11.79
C TRP A 27 -20.51 5.59 -13.02
N GLN A 28 -19.68 4.70 -13.58
CA GLN A 28 -20.10 3.60 -14.47
C GLN A 28 -19.19 2.37 -14.25
N PRO A 29 -19.74 1.15 -14.15
CA PRO A 29 -18.92 -0.07 -14.14
C PRO A 29 -18.11 -0.16 -15.43
N LEU A 30 -16.87 -0.61 -15.32
CA LEU A 30 -15.97 -0.75 -16.46
C LEU A 30 -16.17 -2.10 -17.14
N ASP A 31 -16.10 -2.11 -18.46
CA ASP A 31 -16.05 -3.37 -19.21
C ASP A 31 -14.72 -4.08 -18.92
N TRP A 32 -14.80 -5.29 -18.39
CA TRP A 32 -13.64 -6.11 -18.06
C TRP A 32 -13.05 -6.76 -19.31
N GLN A 33 -11.75 -6.52 -19.57
CA GLN A 33 -11.04 -7.05 -20.74
C GLN A 33 -9.96 -8.05 -20.32
N ALA A 34 -10.36 -9.31 -20.14
CA ALA A 34 -9.52 -10.37 -19.57
C ALA A 34 -8.24 -10.67 -20.37
N GLU A 35 -8.29 -10.68 -21.70
CA GLU A 35 -7.10 -10.99 -22.51
C GLU A 35 -6.04 -9.89 -22.44
N GLN A 36 -6.47 -8.62 -22.42
CA GLN A 36 -5.55 -7.50 -22.35
C GLN A 36 -4.91 -7.38 -20.97
N SER A 37 -5.62 -7.73 -19.89
CA SER A 37 -5.10 -7.64 -18.52
C SER A 37 -3.97 -8.64 -18.23
N MET A 38 -3.86 -9.71 -19.03
CA MET A 38 -2.78 -10.70 -18.95
C MET A 38 -1.48 -10.24 -19.66
N GLN A 39 -1.57 -9.24 -20.54
CA GLN A 39 -0.41 -8.74 -21.30
C GLN A 39 0.37 -7.71 -20.48
N VAL A 40 1.51 -8.13 -19.93
CA VAL A 40 2.37 -7.29 -19.11
C VAL A 40 3.84 -7.37 -19.55
N PRO A 41 4.62 -6.28 -19.42
CA PRO A 41 6.05 -6.32 -19.72
C PRO A 41 6.77 -7.30 -18.79
N ALA A 42 7.56 -8.21 -19.37
CA ALA A 42 8.43 -9.07 -18.58
C ALA A 42 9.55 -8.25 -17.92
N MET A 43 9.86 -8.57 -16.66
CA MET A 43 10.94 -7.93 -15.90
C MET A 43 12.25 -8.73 -15.92
N GLY A 44 12.19 -9.98 -16.38
CA GLY A 44 13.32 -10.89 -16.43
C GLY A 44 12.90 -12.26 -16.95
N PRO A 45 13.76 -13.28 -16.79
CA PRO A 45 13.41 -14.65 -17.11
C PRO A 45 12.17 -15.09 -16.34
N LYS A 46 11.25 -15.76 -17.02
CA LYS A 46 10.06 -16.32 -16.38
C LYS A 46 10.48 -17.43 -15.40
N LEU A 47 9.85 -17.46 -14.23
CA LEU A 47 10.08 -18.50 -13.24
C LEU A 47 9.60 -19.85 -13.79
N SER A 48 10.37 -20.89 -13.52
CA SER A 48 9.99 -22.27 -13.85
C SER A 48 9.04 -22.91 -12.83
N PHE A 49 8.68 -22.17 -11.77
CA PHE A 49 7.85 -22.61 -10.66
C PHE A 49 6.82 -21.53 -10.27
N GLY A 50 5.86 -21.89 -9.42
CA GLY A 50 4.87 -20.95 -8.89
C GLY A 50 3.61 -20.77 -9.75
N GLU A 51 3.35 -21.67 -10.68
CA GLU A 51 2.23 -21.56 -11.62
C GLU A 51 1.01 -22.41 -11.20
N HIS A 52 0.62 -22.34 -9.92
CA HIS A 52 -0.40 -23.21 -9.32
C HIS A 52 -1.36 -22.48 -8.36
N ALA A 53 -2.49 -23.12 -8.03
CA ALA A 53 -3.65 -22.56 -7.32
C ALA A 53 -3.42 -22.07 -5.87
N TYR A 54 -2.19 -22.13 -5.37
CA TYR A 54 -1.81 -21.64 -4.04
C TYR A 54 -0.67 -20.63 -4.10
N TRP A 55 -0.25 -20.22 -5.30
CA TRP A 55 0.94 -19.39 -5.48
C TRP A 55 0.85 -18.08 -4.73
N TYR A 56 -0.32 -17.43 -4.74
CA TYR A 56 -0.47 -16.16 -4.05
C TYR A 56 -0.27 -16.30 -2.52
N LEU A 57 -0.73 -17.42 -1.93
CA LEU A 57 -0.46 -17.72 -0.52
C LEU A 57 1.03 -17.95 -0.27
N TRP A 58 1.72 -18.66 -1.15
CA TRP A 58 3.16 -18.92 -1.00
C TRP A 58 4.01 -17.66 -1.11
N ILE A 59 3.67 -16.73 -2.02
CA ILE A 59 4.30 -15.41 -2.10
C ILE A 59 4.19 -14.71 -0.74
N ASN A 60 2.99 -14.67 -0.17
CA ASN A 60 2.75 -14.04 1.12
C ASN A 60 3.50 -14.71 2.28
N ILE A 61 3.54 -16.04 2.30
CA ILE A 61 4.31 -16.80 3.29
C ILE A 61 5.80 -16.45 3.16
N GLY A 62 6.34 -16.40 1.93
CA GLY A 62 7.72 -16.00 1.67
C GLY A 62 8.03 -14.58 2.15
N THR A 63 7.15 -13.62 1.87
CA THR A 63 7.23 -12.23 2.35
C THR A 63 7.27 -12.15 3.87
N LEU A 64 6.46 -12.97 4.56
CA LEU A 64 6.39 -12.97 6.01
C LEU A 64 7.53 -13.73 6.68
N LEU A 65 8.06 -14.78 6.04
CA LEU A 65 8.96 -15.76 6.66
C LEU A 65 10.20 -15.12 7.29
N PHE A 66 10.95 -14.33 6.52
CA PHE A 66 12.20 -13.74 7.02
C PHE A 66 11.94 -12.67 8.09
N PRO A 67 11.05 -11.67 7.88
CA PRO A 67 10.68 -10.74 8.93
C PRO A 67 10.20 -11.44 10.20
N PHE A 68 9.37 -12.48 10.08
CA PHE A 68 8.84 -13.22 11.22
C PHE A 68 9.94 -13.92 12.01
N VAL A 69 10.81 -14.70 11.35
CA VAL A 69 11.92 -15.40 12.02
C VAL A 69 12.89 -14.40 12.66
N LEU A 70 13.26 -13.32 11.94
CA LEU A 70 14.16 -12.29 12.45
C LEU A 70 13.51 -11.41 13.53
N SER A 71 12.19 -11.47 13.71
CA SER A 71 11.52 -10.74 14.78
C SER A 71 11.93 -11.22 16.17
N PHE A 72 12.43 -12.44 16.29
CA PHE A 72 12.94 -13.05 17.52
C PHE A 72 14.42 -12.72 17.79
N ASP A 73 15.08 -11.96 16.91
CA ASP A 73 16.45 -11.50 17.12
C ASP A 73 16.59 -10.64 18.39
N LYS A 74 17.78 -10.74 19.02
CA LYS A 74 18.11 -10.08 20.28
C LYS A 74 18.37 -8.58 20.16
N LYS A 75 18.57 -8.04 18.97
CA LYS A 75 18.78 -6.59 18.81
C LYS A 75 17.46 -5.86 18.65
N VAL A 76 16.60 -6.33 17.74
CA VAL A 76 15.34 -5.63 17.43
C VAL A 76 14.19 -6.06 18.35
N HIS A 77 14.16 -7.35 18.75
CA HIS A 77 13.10 -7.97 19.57
C HIS A 77 11.69 -7.56 19.12
N PHE A 78 11.43 -7.61 17.81
CA PHE A 78 10.19 -7.10 17.22
C PHE A 78 8.94 -7.83 17.73
N TYR A 79 9.06 -9.12 18.08
CA TYR A 79 7.92 -9.89 18.61
C TYR A 79 7.30 -9.25 19.88
N LYS A 80 8.09 -8.54 20.70
CA LYS A 80 7.60 -7.83 21.89
C LYS A 80 6.76 -6.59 21.55
N LYS A 81 6.81 -6.14 20.29
CA LYS A 81 6.14 -4.93 19.78
C LYS A 81 4.88 -5.26 18.98
N TRP A 82 4.57 -6.53 18.76
CA TRP A 82 3.37 -6.96 18.01
C TRP A 82 2.07 -6.39 18.56
N ARG A 83 1.95 -6.21 19.89
CA ARG A 83 0.78 -5.57 20.51
C ARG A 83 0.50 -4.14 20.01
N PHE A 84 1.51 -3.45 19.48
CA PHE A 84 1.37 -2.12 18.88
C PHE A 84 1.11 -2.18 17.38
N LEU A 85 1.51 -3.28 16.74
CA LEU A 85 1.33 -3.53 15.31
C LEU A 85 -0.10 -4.00 15.00
N LEU A 86 -0.61 -4.97 15.77
CA LEU A 86 -1.87 -5.65 15.49
C LEU A 86 -3.06 -4.69 15.31
N PRO A 87 -3.26 -3.64 16.14
CA PRO A 87 -4.37 -2.72 15.91
C PRO A 87 -4.22 -1.96 14.58
N GLY A 88 -2.99 -1.60 14.19
CA GLY A 88 -2.71 -0.98 12.90
C GLY A 88 -3.04 -1.91 11.73
N LEU A 89 -2.59 -3.16 11.79
CA LEU A 89 -2.90 -4.17 10.76
C LEU A 89 -4.41 -4.36 10.57
N LEU A 90 -5.17 -4.45 11.66
CA LEU A 90 -6.62 -4.65 11.59
C LEU A 90 -7.35 -3.42 11.04
N MET A 91 -7.01 -2.21 11.52
CA MET A 91 -7.70 -0.99 11.08
C MET A 91 -7.34 -0.62 9.65
N VAL A 92 -6.05 -0.64 9.30
CA VAL A 92 -5.58 -0.27 7.96
C VAL A 92 -5.92 -1.38 6.98
N GLY A 93 -5.65 -2.65 7.33
CA GLY A 93 -6.03 -3.80 6.51
C GLY A 93 -7.53 -3.85 6.25
N GLY A 94 -8.37 -3.60 7.26
CA GLY A 94 -9.83 -3.53 7.05
C GLY A 94 -10.27 -2.42 6.08
N PHE A 95 -9.64 -1.23 6.15
CA PHE A 95 -9.91 -0.14 5.21
C PHE A 95 -9.53 -0.52 3.78
N PHE A 96 -8.33 -1.07 3.58
CA PHE A 96 -7.87 -1.44 2.24
C PHE A 96 -8.52 -2.72 1.69
N LEU A 97 -8.93 -3.65 2.53
CA LEU A 97 -9.77 -4.77 2.09
C LEU A 97 -11.12 -4.28 1.56
N ALA A 98 -11.76 -3.33 2.24
CA ALA A 98 -13.00 -2.74 1.74
C ALA A 98 -12.77 -1.98 0.42
N TRP A 99 -11.65 -1.28 0.29
CA TRP A 99 -11.21 -0.64 -0.94
C TRP A 99 -11.04 -1.65 -2.10
N ASP A 100 -10.34 -2.75 -1.84
CA ASP A 100 -10.06 -3.78 -2.83
C ASP A 100 -11.33 -4.51 -3.26
N VAL A 101 -12.22 -4.87 -2.33
CA VAL A 101 -13.55 -5.42 -2.65
C VAL A 101 -14.33 -4.45 -3.54
N PHE A 102 -14.27 -3.15 -3.26
CA PHE A 102 -14.96 -2.14 -4.06
C PHE A 102 -14.38 -2.03 -5.47
N PHE A 103 -13.06 -1.87 -5.62
CA PHE A 103 -12.44 -1.65 -6.93
C PHE A 103 -12.37 -2.92 -7.80
N THR A 104 -12.37 -4.11 -7.20
CA THR A 104 -12.51 -5.36 -7.94
C THR A 104 -13.91 -5.53 -8.52
N GLN A 105 -14.95 -5.23 -7.73
CA GLN A 105 -16.33 -5.20 -8.24
C GLN A 105 -16.56 -4.15 -9.34
N MET A 106 -15.80 -3.05 -9.30
CA MET A 106 -15.83 -2.02 -10.35
C MET A 106 -15.05 -2.40 -11.61
N GLY A 107 -14.36 -3.54 -11.62
CA GLY A 107 -13.59 -4.00 -12.77
C GLY A 107 -12.32 -3.18 -13.02
N VAL A 108 -11.78 -2.51 -12.01
CA VAL A 108 -10.48 -1.81 -12.11
C VAL A 108 -9.34 -2.83 -12.19
N TRP A 109 -9.42 -3.87 -11.38
CA TRP A 109 -8.47 -4.97 -11.34
C TRP A 109 -9.16 -6.21 -10.76
N ASP A 110 -8.57 -7.38 -10.97
CA ASP A 110 -9.10 -8.67 -10.51
C ASP A 110 -7.95 -9.66 -10.29
N PHE A 111 -8.26 -10.87 -9.86
CA PHE A 111 -7.29 -11.92 -9.60
C PHE A 111 -7.40 -13.03 -10.63
N ASN A 112 -6.26 -13.52 -11.09
CA ASN A 112 -6.24 -14.65 -12.00
C ASN A 112 -6.64 -15.95 -11.26
N PRO A 113 -7.74 -16.62 -11.67
CA PRO A 113 -8.24 -17.85 -11.03
C PRO A 113 -7.22 -19.00 -11.00
N ARG A 114 -6.17 -18.94 -11.81
CA ARG A 114 -5.06 -19.91 -11.81
C ARG A 114 -4.33 -19.99 -10.47
N TYR A 115 -4.32 -18.92 -9.68
CA TYR A 115 -3.44 -18.78 -8.51
C TYR A 115 -4.14 -18.81 -7.14
N PHE A 116 -5.45 -19.06 -7.12
CA PHE A 116 -6.20 -19.23 -5.89
C PHE A 116 -7.33 -20.26 -6.05
N THR A 117 -7.67 -20.95 -4.96
CA THR A 117 -8.81 -21.90 -4.92
C THR A 117 -10.01 -21.31 -4.17
N TYR A 118 -9.75 -20.47 -3.18
CA TYR A 118 -10.78 -19.92 -2.30
C TYR A 118 -10.75 -18.39 -2.35
N SER A 119 -11.94 -17.80 -2.47
CA SER A 119 -12.15 -16.36 -2.34
C SER A 119 -13.19 -16.08 -1.26
N PHE A 120 -13.05 -14.91 -0.63
CA PHE A 120 -13.98 -14.37 0.34
C PHE A 120 -14.21 -12.89 0.01
N LEU A 121 -15.49 -12.50 -0.11
CA LEU A 121 -15.90 -11.19 -0.62
C LEU A 121 -15.33 -10.82 -2.00
N GLY A 122 -15.09 -11.82 -2.86
CA GLY A 122 -14.50 -11.62 -4.19
C GLY A 122 -12.97 -11.54 -4.20
N LEU A 123 -12.30 -11.54 -3.03
CA LEU A 123 -10.84 -11.50 -2.94
C LEU A 123 -10.27 -12.88 -2.56
N PRO A 124 -9.16 -13.34 -3.15
CA PRO A 124 -8.51 -14.58 -2.78
C PRO A 124 -7.92 -14.48 -1.37
N LEU A 125 -7.80 -15.61 -0.66
CA LEU A 125 -7.18 -15.64 0.68
C LEU A 125 -5.74 -15.07 0.70
N GLY A 126 -5.03 -15.15 -0.43
CA GLY A 126 -3.73 -14.51 -0.61
C GLY A 126 -3.78 -12.99 -0.41
N GLU A 127 -4.84 -12.33 -0.87
CA GLU A 127 -5.02 -10.88 -0.70
C GLU A 127 -5.28 -10.51 0.76
N TRP A 128 -6.11 -11.29 1.45
CA TRP A 128 -6.33 -11.11 2.89
C TRP A 128 -5.02 -11.23 3.69
N LEU A 129 -4.16 -12.17 3.29
CA LEU A 129 -2.85 -12.34 3.89
C LEU A 129 -1.88 -11.22 3.50
N PHE A 130 -2.00 -10.62 2.31
CA PHE A 130 -1.19 -9.48 1.84
C PHE A 130 -1.29 -8.28 2.79
N PHE A 131 -2.49 -7.95 3.24
CA PHE A 131 -2.72 -6.88 4.22
C PHE A 131 -2.16 -7.14 5.63
N VAL A 132 -1.68 -8.36 5.88
CA VAL A 132 -0.96 -8.71 7.11
C VAL A 132 0.54 -8.80 6.82
N SER A 133 0.93 -9.57 5.81
CA SER A 133 2.31 -9.96 5.52
C SER A 133 3.18 -8.77 5.13
N VAL A 134 2.71 -7.94 4.19
CA VAL A 134 3.47 -6.81 3.64
C VAL A 134 3.60 -5.69 4.69
N PRO A 135 2.52 -5.22 5.33
CA PRO A 135 2.66 -4.23 6.40
C PRO A 135 3.48 -4.74 7.59
N TYR A 136 3.37 -6.03 7.95
CA TYR A 136 4.24 -6.62 8.97
C TYR A 136 5.72 -6.49 8.58
N ALA A 137 6.08 -6.91 7.36
CA ALA A 137 7.45 -6.87 6.87
C ALA A 137 8.00 -5.43 6.83
N CYS A 138 7.19 -4.48 6.41
CA CYS A 138 7.60 -3.07 6.32
C CYS A 138 7.75 -2.40 7.69
N VAL A 139 6.85 -2.66 8.65
CA VAL A 139 7.02 -2.14 10.02
C VAL A 139 8.21 -2.81 10.71
N PHE A 140 8.49 -4.08 10.41
CA PHE A 140 9.71 -4.74 10.84
C PHE A 140 10.97 -4.05 10.26
N ILE A 141 11.00 -3.72 8.96
CA ILE A 141 12.09 -2.96 8.33
C ILE A 141 12.27 -1.60 9.05
N HIS A 142 11.18 -0.88 9.33
CA HIS A 142 11.22 0.39 10.07
C HIS A 142 11.88 0.23 11.44
N GLU A 143 11.51 -0.79 12.22
CA GLU A 143 12.12 -1.04 13.54
C GLU A 143 13.59 -1.51 13.43
N CYS A 144 13.95 -2.26 12.40
CA CYS A 144 15.34 -2.57 12.09
C CYS A 144 16.13 -1.29 11.84
N LEU A 145 15.66 -0.41 10.96
CA LEU A 145 16.37 0.83 10.65
C LEU A 145 16.54 1.73 11.87
N LEU A 146 15.54 1.78 12.77
CA LEU A 146 15.69 2.48 14.05
C LEU A 146 16.78 1.86 14.95
N ALA A 147 16.95 0.53 14.93
CA ALA A 147 17.94 -0.17 15.73
C ALA A 147 19.36 -0.17 15.14
N TYR A 148 19.49 -0.14 13.82
CA TYR A 148 20.78 -0.23 13.11
C TYR A 148 21.28 1.12 12.59
N ILE A 149 20.39 2.08 12.33
CA ILE A 149 20.72 3.43 11.84
C ILE A 149 20.17 4.47 12.83
N PRO A 150 20.86 4.69 13.97
CA PRO A 150 20.34 5.57 15.02
C PRO A 150 20.27 7.04 14.58
N LYS A 151 21.07 7.46 13.59
CA LYS A 151 21.03 8.82 13.03
C LYS A 151 19.84 8.97 12.07
N ASP A 152 19.08 10.06 12.21
CA ASP A 152 18.04 10.39 11.24
C ASP A 152 18.65 11.08 10.02
N VAL A 153 18.95 10.27 8.99
CA VAL A 153 19.63 10.75 7.78
C VAL A 153 18.75 11.60 6.88
N LEU A 154 17.42 11.44 6.96
CA LEU A 154 16.47 12.18 6.11
C LEU A 154 15.81 13.36 6.83
N ALA A 155 15.99 13.52 8.14
CA ALA A 155 15.46 14.65 8.90
C ALA A 155 15.72 16.03 8.25
N PRO A 156 16.92 16.35 7.71
CA PRO A 156 17.18 17.68 7.12
C PRO A 156 16.31 17.99 5.90
N ILE A 157 15.94 16.98 5.11
CA ILE A 157 15.18 17.13 3.86
C ILE A 157 13.71 16.73 3.99
N GLU A 158 13.30 16.19 5.14
CA GLU A 158 11.98 15.59 5.32
C GLU A 158 10.85 16.57 5.00
N ARG A 159 10.90 17.78 5.54
CA ARG A 159 9.84 18.77 5.35
C ARG A 159 9.73 19.27 3.89
N PRO A 160 10.82 19.72 3.22
CA PRO A 160 10.72 20.10 1.81
C PRO A 160 10.33 18.92 0.91
N LEU A 161 10.86 17.72 1.17
CA LEU A 161 10.47 16.50 0.43
C LEU A 161 8.99 16.19 0.60
N SER A 162 8.45 16.31 1.81
CA SER A 162 7.03 16.05 2.06
C SER A 162 6.12 17.01 1.32
N TRP A 163 6.47 18.30 1.28
CA TRP A 163 5.71 19.29 0.50
C TRP A 163 5.79 19.02 -1.00
N LEU A 164 6.96 18.62 -1.51
CA LEU A 164 7.13 18.19 -2.89
C LEU A 164 6.24 16.98 -3.22
N LEU A 165 6.22 15.97 -2.35
CA LEU A 165 5.37 14.79 -2.50
C LEU A 165 3.87 15.14 -2.45
N VAL A 166 3.45 16.00 -1.52
CA VAL A 166 2.05 16.49 -1.47
C VAL A 166 1.67 17.19 -2.78
N LEU A 167 2.53 18.09 -3.26
CA LEU A 167 2.28 18.81 -4.52
C LEU A 167 2.21 17.83 -5.70
N ALA A 168 3.15 16.88 -5.79
CA ALA A 168 3.15 15.87 -6.83
C ALA A 168 1.88 14.99 -6.78
N PHE A 169 1.50 14.52 -5.59
CA PHE A 169 0.33 13.68 -5.40
C PHE A 169 -0.96 14.40 -5.75
N TYR A 170 -1.12 15.66 -5.33
CA TYR A 170 -2.30 16.44 -5.73
C TYR A 170 -2.30 16.80 -7.20
N THR A 171 -1.16 17.14 -7.80
CA THR A 171 -1.09 17.45 -9.23
C THR A 171 -1.53 16.25 -10.06
N ILE A 172 -0.98 15.06 -9.77
CA ILE A 172 -1.34 13.82 -10.47
C ILE A 172 -2.78 13.43 -10.15
N GLY A 173 -3.20 13.52 -8.89
CA GLY A 173 -4.54 13.15 -8.47
C GLY A 173 -5.65 14.02 -9.09
N PHE A 174 -5.46 15.33 -9.15
CA PHE A 174 -6.42 16.26 -9.78
C PHE A 174 -6.38 16.20 -11.31
N TRP A 175 -5.21 15.98 -11.91
CA TRP A 175 -5.14 15.74 -13.35
C TRP A 175 -5.86 14.43 -13.69
N GLY A 176 -5.64 13.37 -12.92
CA GLY A 176 -6.19 12.04 -13.13
C GLY A 176 -7.64 11.84 -12.69
N LEU A 177 -8.44 12.90 -12.44
CA LEU A 177 -9.83 12.75 -11.96
C LEU A 177 -10.73 11.89 -12.84
N TRP A 178 -10.45 11.88 -14.14
CA TRP A 178 -11.14 11.06 -15.14
C TRP A 178 -10.72 9.57 -15.11
N MET A 179 -9.67 9.24 -14.36
CA MET A 179 -9.10 7.90 -14.16
C MET A 179 -9.31 7.43 -12.72
N SER A 180 -10.53 7.66 -12.21
CA SER A 180 -11.01 7.45 -10.84
C SER A 180 -10.00 6.79 -9.88
N TYR A 181 -9.65 5.51 -10.05
CA TYR A 181 -8.71 4.77 -9.19
C TYR A 181 -7.37 5.51 -8.92
N THR A 182 -6.73 6.03 -9.96
CA THR A 182 -5.47 6.78 -9.84
C THR A 182 -5.70 8.05 -9.04
N ALA A 183 -6.72 8.84 -9.38
CA ALA A 183 -7.05 10.04 -8.62
C ALA A 183 -7.25 9.73 -7.13
N TRP A 184 -8.01 8.69 -6.85
CA TRP A 184 -8.30 8.21 -5.50
C TRP A 184 -7.04 7.84 -4.72
N THR A 185 -6.16 7.04 -5.32
CA THR A 185 -4.90 6.60 -4.72
C THR A 185 -4.00 7.79 -4.37
N PHE A 186 -3.80 8.70 -5.33
CA PHE A 186 -2.92 9.85 -5.16
C PHE A 186 -3.51 10.93 -4.24
N LEU A 187 -4.80 11.24 -4.35
CA LEU A 187 -5.45 12.24 -3.49
C LEU A 187 -5.50 11.78 -2.03
N LEU A 188 -5.74 10.50 -1.75
CA LEU A 188 -5.69 9.98 -0.38
C LEU A 188 -4.26 9.99 0.17
N ALA A 189 -3.27 9.57 -0.62
CA ALA A 189 -1.86 9.63 -0.22
C ALA A 189 -1.42 11.07 0.07
N GLY A 190 -1.75 12.02 -0.81
CA GLY A 190 -1.49 13.45 -0.64
C GLY A 190 -2.19 14.04 0.57
N SER A 191 -3.47 13.70 0.78
CA SER A 191 -4.27 14.19 1.91
C SER A 191 -3.74 13.67 3.24
N PHE A 192 -3.39 12.38 3.30
CA PHE A 192 -2.80 11.80 4.50
C PHE A 192 -1.44 12.42 4.82
N LEU A 193 -0.58 12.59 3.82
CA LEU A 193 0.73 13.22 4.02
C LEU A 193 0.62 14.70 4.40
N LEU A 194 -0.32 15.43 3.79
CA LEU A 194 -0.60 16.81 4.17
C LEU A 194 -1.10 16.90 5.61
N TRP A 195 -2.00 16.00 6.03
CA TRP A 195 -2.44 15.93 7.41
C TRP A 195 -1.28 15.63 8.38
N GLN A 196 -0.40 14.70 8.01
CA GLN A 196 0.83 14.42 8.75
C GLN A 196 1.70 15.68 8.89
N LEU A 197 1.89 16.45 7.83
CA LEU A 197 2.70 17.68 7.83
C LEU A 197 2.12 18.78 8.72
N LEU A 198 0.80 18.98 8.66
CA LEU A 198 0.12 20.08 9.34
C LEU A 198 -0.15 19.80 10.81
N PHE A 199 -0.41 18.55 11.18
CA PHE A 199 -0.97 18.22 12.50
C PHE A 199 -0.13 17.26 13.34
N VAL A 200 0.84 16.56 12.76
CA VAL A 200 1.66 15.57 13.46
C VAL A 200 3.11 16.05 13.53
N PRO A 201 3.70 16.21 14.73
CA PRO A 201 5.13 16.51 14.84
C PRO A 201 5.98 15.39 14.24
N ASN A 202 7.06 15.74 13.53
CA ASN A 202 7.94 14.74 12.93
C ASN A 202 8.72 13.99 14.02
N HIS A 203 8.22 12.81 14.39
CA HIS A 203 8.94 11.85 15.24
C HIS A 203 9.33 10.58 14.48
N TYR A 204 8.65 10.30 13.37
CA TYR A 204 8.82 9.06 12.61
C TYR A 204 8.68 9.26 11.10
N ARG A 205 8.32 10.44 10.58
CA ARG A 205 8.04 10.61 9.14
C ARG A 205 9.32 10.49 8.30
N SER A 206 10.39 11.16 8.72
CA SER A 206 11.72 11.04 8.10
C SER A 206 12.24 9.60 8.14
N ARG A 207 12.02 8.92 9.26
CA ARG A 207 12.36 7.50 9.45
C ARG A 207 11.56 6.59 8.54
N PHE A 208 10.27 6.88 8.39
CA PHE A 208 9.40 6.18 7.47
C PHE A 208 9.87 6.34 6.01
N TYR A 209 10.31 7.52 5.57
CA TYR A 209 10.83 7.67 4.20
C TYR A 209 12.02 6.75 3.92
N LEU A 210 12.94 6.60 4.88
CA LEU A 210 14.03 5.67 4.72
C LEU A 210 13.53 4.22 4.69
N ALA A 211 12.60 3.86 5.59
CA ALA A 211 11.99 2.54 5.62
C ALA A 211 11.24 2.20 4.33
N TYR A 212 10.54 3.18 3.75
CA TYR A 212 9.83 3.06 2.49
C TYR A 212 10.81 2.84 1.33
N LEU A 213 11.87 3.66 1.22
CA LEU A 213 12.92 3.48 0.21
C LEU A 213 13.57 2.10 0.28
N ILE A 214 13.85 1.59 1.48
CA ILE A 214 14.39 0.24 1.65
C ILE A 214 13.33 -0.82 1.33
N SER A 215 12.05 -0.57 1.64
CA SER A 215 10.94 -1.49 1.33
C SER A 215 10.64 -1.57 -0.17
N ILE A 216 11.05 -0.59 -0.98
CA ILE A 216 10.90 -0.64 -2.44
C ILE A 216 11.64 -1.86 -3.01
N PHE A 217 12.79 -2.26 -2.47
CA PHE A 217 13.53 -3.42 -2.98
C PHE A 217 12.75 -4.74 -2.89
N PRO A 218 12.28 -5.19 -1.70
CA PRO A 218 11.42 -6.37 -1.63
C PRO A 218 10.08 -6.16 -2.32
N PHE A 219 9.52 -4.94 -2.34
CA PHE A 219 8.31 -4.63 -3.09
C PHE A 219 8.47 -4.90 -4.59
N LEU A 220 9.56 -4.45 -5.23
CA LEU A 220 9.80 -4.69 -6.65
C LEU A 220 9.85 -6.19 -6.98
N LEU A 221 10.37 -7.01 -6.08
CA LEU A 221 10.38 -8.46 -6.24
C LEU A 221 8.96 -9.05 -6.07
N VAL A 222 8.31 -8.77 -4.94
CA VAL A 222 7.00 -9.35 -4.60
C VAL A 222 5.93 -8.87 -5.58
N ASN A 223 5.79 -7.55 -5.78
CA ASN A 223 4.84 -7.00 -6.75
C ASN A 223 5.23 -7.34 -8.19
N GLY A 224 6.52 -7.49 -8.51
CA GLY A 224 6.95 -7.97 -9.82
C GLY A 224 6.48 -9.40 -10.10
N ILE A 225 6.46 -10.28 -9.10
CA ILE A 225 5.87 -11.62 -9.21
C ILE A 225 4.34 -11.50 -9.38
N LEU A 226 3.69 -10.74 -8.49
CA LEU A 226 2.22 -10.59 -8.49
C LEU A 226 1.67 -10.02 -9.80
N THR A 227 2.36 -9.03 -10.37
CA THR A 227 1.91 -8.33 -11.58
C THR A 227 2.40 -8.97 -12.88
N GLY A 228 3.02 -10.15 -12.83
CA GLY A 228 3.36 -10.96 -14.01
C GLY A 228 4.73 -10.66 -14.63
N GLY A 229 5.58 -9.90 -13.95
CA GLY A 229 6.96 -9.62 -14.38
C GLY A 229 7.82 -10.88 -14.49
N PHE A 230 7.53 -11.90 -13.66
CA PHE A 230 8.24 -13.18 -13.62
C PHE A 230 7.35 -14.41 -13.86
N ASN A 231 6.03 -14.29 -13.67
CA ASN A 231 5.07 -15.38 -13.90
C ASN A 231 4.64 -15.48 -15.37
N GLN A 232 4.16 -16.64 -15.81
CA GLN A 232 3.62 -16.80 -17.17
C GLN A 232 2.39 -15.91 -17.38
N GLU A 233 1.50 -15.89 -16.41
CA GLU A 233 0.36 -14.97 -16.34
C GLU A 233 0.43 -14.15 -15.04
N PRO A 234 -0.11 -12.93 -14.97
CA PRO A 234 -0.15 -12.17 -13.72
C PRO A 234 -1.04 -12.86 -12.68
N VAL A 235 -0.65 -12.77 -11.40
CA VAL A 235 -1.54 -13.13 -10.28
C VAL A 235 -2.63 -12.08 -10.13
N VAL A 236 -2.23 -10.80 -10.22
CA VAL A 236 -3.10 -9.62 -10.17
C VAL A 236 -3.24 -9.05 -11.57
N LEU A 237 -4.48 -9.04 -12.06
CA LEU A 237 -4.85 -8.59 -13.39
C LEU A 237 -5.37 -7.16 -13.30
N TYR A 238 -4.80 -6.24 -14.08
CA TYR A 238 -5.30 -4.86 -14.14
C TYR A 238 -6.07 -4.65 -15.41
N ASN A 239 -7.23 -3.98 -15.33
CA ASN A 239 -8.00 -3.67 -16.51
C ASN A 239 -7.24 -2.63 -17.36
N ASN A 240 -6.90 -3.04 -18.58
CA ASN A 240 -6.18 -2.20 -19.54
C ASN A 240 -7.13 -1.42 -20.48
N SER A 241 -8.41 -1.27 -20.11
CA SER A 241 -9.38 -0.49 -20.88
C SER A 241 -8.90 0.94 -21.14
N GLN A 242 -9.30 1.50 -22.28
CA GLN A 242 -8.87 2.83 -22.72
C GLN A 242 -9.24 3.94 -21.71
N GLN A 243 -10.30 3.74 -20.93
CA GLN A 243 -10.74 4.64 -19.86
C GLN A 243 -9.81 4.64 -18.63
N LEU A 244 -9.09 3.55 -18.37
CA LEU A 244 -8.08 3.41 -17.30
C LEU A 244 -6.65 3.71 -17.74
N GLN A 245 -6.41 3.83 -19.05
CA GLN A 245 -5.10 3.64 -19.66
C GLN A 245 -4.03 4.69 -19.39
N ASN A 246 -4.25 5.69 -18.54
CA ASN A 246 -3.37 6.87 -18.55
C ASN A 246 -2.45 7.05 -17.33
N LEU A 247 -2.39 6.08 -16.39
CA LEU A 247 -1.32 5.89 -15.38
C LEU A 247 -1.21 4.44 -14.92
N LEU A 248 -2.31 3.70 -14.84
CA LEU A 248 -2.26 2.22 -14.73
C LEU A 248 -1.59 1.56 -15.95
N GLY A 249 -1.57 2.26 -17.10
CA GLY A 249 -0.78 1.89 -18.28
C GLY A 249 0.71 2.22 -18.16
N PHE A 250 1.09 3.20 -17.33
CA PHE A 250 2.49 3.49 -17.03
C PHE A 250 2.98 2.52 -15.94
N ARG A 251 4.01 1.75 -16.27
CA ARG A 251 4.54 0.71 -15.38
C ARG A 251 6.03 0.85 -15.15
N CYS A 252 6.47 0.47 -13.97
CA CYS A 252 7.86 0.09 -13.72
C CYS A 252 7.95 -1.42 -13.99
N GLY A 253 8.41 -1.81 -15.17
CA GLY A 253 8.31 -3.19 -15.66
C GLY A 253 6.86 -3.66 -15.73
N SER A 254 6.48 -4.69 -14.97
CA SER A 254 5.08 -5.14 -14.85
C SER A 254 4.25 -4.39 -13.80
N ILE A 255 4.87 -3.61 -12.89
CA ILE A 255 4.18 -3.00 -11.74
C ILE A 255 3.61 -1.62 -12.14
N PRO A 256 2.30 -1.36 -11.97
CA PRO A 256 1.72 -0.02 -12.15
C PRO A 256 2.34 1.02 -11.22
N TYR A 257 2.52 2.27 -11.66
CA TYR A 257 3.05 3.31 -10.77
C TYR A 257 2.13 3.61 -9.58
N ASP A 258 0.83 3.43 -9.76
CA ASP A 258 -0.18 3.54 -8.71
C ASP A 258 0.12 2.65 -7.51
N ASP A 259 0.65 1.43 -7.73
CA ASP A 259 0.98 0.49 -6.66
C ASP A 259 2.04 1.05 -5.71
N PHE A 260 2.97 1.88 -6.20
CA PHE A 260 3.95 2.54 -5.34
C PHE A 260 3.26 3.57 -4.44
N VAL A 261 2.28 4.33 -4.94
CA VAL A 261 1.59 5.35 -4.14
C VAL A 261 0.58 4.72 -3.19
N TYR A 262 -0.11 3.66 -3.65
CA TYR A 262 -0.94 2.79 -2.82
C TYR A 262 -0.11 2.18 -1.68
N GLY A 263 1.04 1.58 -2.01
CA GLY A 263 1.99 1.03 -1.05
C GLY A 263 2.51 2.09 -0.08
N PHE A 264 2.85 3.29 -0.57
CA PHE A 264 3.24 4.41 0.29
C PHE A 264 2.15 4.71 1.33
N LEU A 265 0.89 4.87 0.91
CA LEU A 265 -0.21 5.16 1.82
C LEU A 265 -0.46 4.00 2.81
N LEU A 266 -0.55 2.76 2.31
CA LEU A 266 -0.77 1.55 3.12
C LEU A 266 0.29 1.39 4.21
N LEU A 267 1.55 1.49 3.82
CA LEU A 267 2.68 1.31 4.73
C LEU A 267 2.81 2.47 5.71
N PHE A 268 2.59 3.71 5.24
CA PHE A 268 2.70 4.87 6.10
C PHE A 268 1.61 4.91 7.16
N LEU A 269 0.37 4.54 6.81
CA LEU A 269 -0.72 4.38 7.76
C LEU A 269 -0.38 3.34 8.84
N ASN A 270 0.13 2.18 8.45
CA ASN A 270 0.53 1.14 9.40
C ASN A 270 1.64 1.62 10.34
N VAL A 271 2.67 2.30 9.84
CA VAL A 271 3.74 2.89 10.68
C VAL A 271 3.18 3.98 11.60
N ALA A 272 2.28 4.84 11.10
CA ALA A 272 1.67 5.89 11.91
C ALA A 272 0.84 5.32 13.06
N PHE A 273 0.02 4.30 12.81
CA PHE A 273 -0.72 3.61 13.88
C PHE A 273 0.22 2.88 14.85
N PHE A 274 1.22 2.18 14.35
CA PHE A 274 2.21 1.50 15.17
C PHE A 274 2.92 2.47 16.14
N GLU A 275 3.43 3.60 15.63
CA GLU A 275 4.10 4.62 16.44
C GLU A 275 3.12 5.31 17.40
N TYR A 276 1.86 5.51 17.00
CA TYR A 276 0.81 6.02 17.88
C TYR A 276 0.57 5.11 19.09
N PHE A 277 0.38 3.80 18.88
CA PHE A 277 0.13 2.84 19.97
C PHE A 277 1.35 2.64 20.85
N LYS A 278 2.55 2.57 20.24
CA LYS A 278 3.83 2.49 20.95
C LYS A 278 4.06 3.71 21.84
N LYS A 279 3.74 4.93 21.36
CA LYS A 279 3.84 6.17 22.16
C LYS A 279 2.79 6.21 23.28
N LYS A 280 1.57 5.73 23.03
CA LYS A 280 0.51 5.68 24.05
C LYS A 280 0.89 4.76 25.21
N ALA A 281 1.45 3.60 24.92
CA ALA A 281 1.86 2.62 25.94
C ALA A 281 3.08 3.06 26.77
N LYS A 282 3.94 3.95 26.27
CA LYS A 282 5.05 4.53 27.06
C LYS A 282 4.60 5.62 28.05
N LYS A 283 3.39 6.14 27.89
CA LYS A 283 2.81 7.17 28.77
C LYS A 283 1.97 6.59 29.91
N GLN A 284 1.70 5.29 29.85
CA GLN A 284 1.03 4.50 30.89
C GLN A 284 2.10 3.86 31.77
#